data_AF-A0A914RCX8-F1
#
_entry.id   AF-A0A914RCX8-F1
#
_cell.length_a   1.000
_cell.length_b   1.000
_cell.length_c   1.000
_cell.angle_alpha   90.00
_cell.angle_beta   90.00
_cell.angle_gamma   90.00
#
_symmetry.space_group_name_H-M   'P 1'
#
loop_
_entity.id
_entity.type
_entity.pdbx_description
1 polymer ?
#
loop_
_entity_poly.entity_id
_entity_poly.type
_entity_poly.pdbx_seq_one_letter_code
_entity_poly.pdbx_strand_id
1 'polypeptide(L)'
;MIVPVLTTMFAHLAVNHFGTDLLVDEIQAACYKILDSAYLLTSLSTVATQRASIGYETDKHRPGLGQCLSAFAASFPVAFLEAHFNKHNKYSVLAKTMDQSVQVQEMLQNLAAHLPQLESLLTDIEQASINGTMYRDKPNVFDVDLPLMCSYLTYWWQFGPDG
;
A
#
# COMPACT_ATOMS: atom_id res chain seq x y z
N MET A 1 -10.14 16.15 -1.27
CA MET A 1 -11.39 15.76 -0.56
C MET A 1 -11.67 14.25 -0.61
N ILE A 2 -10.98 13.43 -1.41
CA ILE A 2 -11.24 11.98 -1.51
C ILE A 2 -10.52 11.13 -0.45
N VAL A 3 -9.30 11.51 -0.04
CA VAL A 3 -8.46 10.72 0.88
C VAL A 3 -9.15 10.37 2.22
N PRO A 4 -9.82 11.32 2.91
CA PRO A 4 -10.52 10.98 4.17
C PRO A 4 -11.68 9.99 3.98
N VAL A 5 -12.38 10.06 2.84
CA VAL A 5 -13.49 9.15 2.52
C VAL A 5 -12.96 7.74 2.27
N LEU A 6 -11.88 7.61 1.51
CA LEU A 6 -11.21 6.31 1.30
C LEU A 6 -10.66 5.75 2.61
N THR A 7 -10.03 6.59 3.43
CA THR A 7 -9.49 6.18 4.74
C THR A 7 -10.57 5.61 5.63
N THR A 8 -11.71 6.30 5.75
CA THR A 8 -12.84 5.84 6.57
C THR A 8 -13.50 4.58 6.01
N MET A 9 -13.63 4.47 4.69
CA MET A 9 -14.10 3.24 4.05
C MET A 9 -13.19 2.05 4.37
N PHE A 10 -11.88 2.14 4.11
CA PHE A 10 -10.96 1.04 4.36
C PHE A 10 -10.84 0.69 5.84
N ALA A 11 -10.84 1.68 6.72
CA ALA A 11 -10.87 1.45 8.17
C ALA A 11 -12.13 0.68 8.58
N HIS A 12 -13.30 1.01 8.03
CA HIS A 12 -14.53 0.28 8.29
C HIS A 12 -14.47 -1.16 7.77
N LEU A 13 -13.93 -1.37 6.56
CA LEU A 13 -13.74 -2.72 6.02
C LEU A 13 -12.78 -3.57 6.86
N ALA A 14 -11.68 -2.98 7.34
CA ALA A 14 -10.70 -3.65 8.19
C ALA A 14 -11.33 -4.12 9.51
N VAL A 15 -12.02 -3.22 10.23
CA VAL A 15 -12.63 -3.52 11.53
C VAL A 15 -13.72 -4.58 11.44
N ASN A 16 -14.46 -4.63 10.33
CA ASN A 16 -15.54 -5.60 10.12
C ASN A 16 -15.11 -6.83 9.31
N HIS A 17 -13.83 -6.93 8.92
CA HIS A 17 -13.29 -8.01 8.11
C HIS A 17 -13.99 -8.23 6.75
N PHE A 18 -14.61 -7.19 6.18
CA PHE A 18 -15.30 -7.28 4.89
C PHE A 18 -14.36 -7.22 3.67
N GLY A 19 -13.06 -7.06 3.90
CA GLY A 19 -12.05 -7.02 2.85
C GLY A 19 -12.06 -8.27 1.96
N THR A 20 -12.16 -9.45 2.56
CA THR A 20 -12.18 -10.74 1.86
C THR A 20 -13.44 -10.98 1.03
N ASP A 21 -14.51 -10.24 1.30
CA ASP A 21 -15.79 -10.37 0.59
C ASP A 21 -15.96 -9.29 -0.49
N LEU A 22 -15.44 -8.09 -0.25
CA LEU A 22 -15.66 -6.92 -1.12
C LEU A 22 -14.46 -6.59 -2.01
N LEU A 23 -13.22 -6.77 -1.55
CA LEU A 23 -12.01 -6.34 -2.26
C LEU A 23 -11.39 -7.49 -3.06
N VAL A 24 -12.24 -8.26 -3.74
CA VAL A 24 -11.88 -9.46 -4.51
C VAL A 24 -12.23 -9.32 -5.99
N ASP A 25 -11.76 -10.26 -6.81
CA ASP A 25 -12.06 -10.34 -8.24
C ASP A 25 -11.76 -9.04 -8.99
N GLU A 26 -12.71 -8.52 -9.79
CA GLU A 26 -12.51 -7.34 -10.63
C GLU A 26 -12.22 -6.06 -9.82
N ILE A 27 -12.65 -6.01 -8.55
CA ILE A 27 -12.41 -4.87 -7.67
C ILE A 27 -10.92 -4.78 -7.30
N GLN A 28 -10.17 -5.90 -7.28
CA GLN A 28 -8.74 -5.86 -6.99
C GLN A 28 -7.97 -5.00 -7.97
N ALA A 29 -8.32 -5.01 -9.25
CA ALA A 29 -7.69 -4.15 -10.25
C ALA A 29 -7.85 -2.66 -9.90
N ALA A 30 -9.01 -2.27 -9.36
CA ALA A 30 -9.21 -0.91 -8.88
C ALA A 30 -8.40 -0.63 -7.61
N CYS A 31 -8.33 -1.59 -6.68
CA CYS A 31 -7.50 -1.49 -5.47
C CYS A 31 -6.02 -1.28 -5.80
N TYR A 32 -5.45 -2.07 -6.72
CA TYR A 32 -4.07 -1.90 -7.16
C TYR A 32 -3.82 -0.55 -7.83
N LYS A 33 -4.76 -0.03 -8.62
CA LYS A 33 -4.65 1.31 -9.21
C LYS A 33 -4.70 2.43 -8.17
N ILE A 34 -5.57 2.31 -7.16
CA ILE A 34 -5.65 3.25 -6.04
C ILE A 34 -4.33 3.23 -5.26
N LEU A 35 -3.81 2.04 -4.98
CA LEU A 35 -2.57 1.82 -4.25
C LEU A 35 -1.35 2.40 -4.98
N ASP A 36 -1.18 2.06 -6.27
CA ASP A 36 -0.12 2.60 -7.14
C ASP A 36 -0.18 4.13 -7.22
N SER A 37 -1.38 4.69 -7.42
CA SER A 37 -1.57 6.15 -7.48
C SER A 37 -1.25 6.83 -6.13
N ALA A 38 -1.67 6.24 -5.02
CA ALA A 38 -1.41 6.79 -3.69
C ALA A 38 0.10 6.78 -3.37
N TYR A 39 0.80 5.69 -3.67
CA TYR A 39 2.25 5.57 -3.49
C TYR A 39 3.05 6.47 -4.43
N LEU A 40 2.60 6.64 -5.67
CA LEU A 40 3.22 7.56 -6.60
C LEU A 40 3.13 9.00 -6.04
N LEU A 41 1.99 9.39 -5.46
CA LEU A 41 1.83 10.70 -4.84
C LEU A 41 2.76 10.92 -3.64
N THR A 42 3.01 9.91 -2.81
CA THR A 42 3.95 10.05 -1.69
C THR A 42 5.40 10.17 -2.18
N SER A 43 5.75 9.42 -3.23
CA SER A 43 7.08 9.45 -3.86
C SER A 43 7.33 10.74 -4.64
N LEU A 44 6.30 11.32 -5.25
CA LEU A 44 6.38 12.54 -6.04
C LEU A 44 6.86 13.76 -5.23
N SER A 45 6.70 13.80 -3.90
CA SER A 45 7.32 14.86 -3.06
C SER A 45 8.83 14.95 -3.27
N THR A 46 9.52 13.84 -3.56
CA THR A 46 10.97 13.83 -3.78
C THR A 46 11.36 14.42 -5.15
N VAL A 47 10.53 14.20 -6.18
CA VAL A 47 10.77 14.60 -7.59
C VAL A 47 10.16 15.98 -7.93
N ALA A 48 9.07 16.36 -7.28
CA ALA A 48 8.32 17.60 -7.52
C ALA A 48 8.95 18.84 -6.87
N THR A 49 10.16 18.72 -6.32
CA THR A 49 11.02 19.84 -5.87
C THR A 49 11.23 20.90 -6.96
N GLN A 50 10.98 20.59 -8.23
CA GLN A 50 11.01 21.54 -9.35
C GLN A 50 9.78 22.48 -9.43
N ARG A 51 8.68 22.20 -8.71
CA ARG A 51 7.49 23.09 -8.65
C ARG A 51 7.03 23.26 -7.20
N ALA A 52 7.46 24.37 -6.58
CA ALA A 52 7.23 24.67 -5.16
C ALA A 52 5.78 24.53 -4.69
N SER A 53 4.79 24.89 -5.53
CA SER A 53 3.36 24.76 -5.17
C SER A 53 2.88 23.31 -5.11
N ILE A 54 3.38 22.43 -5.98
CA ILE A 54 3.01 21.01 -6.00
C ILE A 54 3.68 20.30 -4.83
N GLY A 55 4.98 20.54 -4.60
CA GLY A 55 5.68 19.97 -3.46
C GLY A 55 5.02 20.35 -2.12
N TYR A 56 4.64 21.61 -1.95
CA TYR A 56 3.97 22.06 -0.73
C TYR A 56 2.63 21.35 -0.47
N GLU A 57 1.78 21.22 -1.50
CA GLU A 57 0.48 20.55 -1.36
C GLU A 57 0.64 19.04 -1.13
N THR A 58 1.62 18.38 -1.77
CA THR A 58 1.89 16.96 -1.51
C THR A 58 2.39 16.75 -0.08
N ASP A 59 3.34 17.56 0.37
CA ASP A 59 3.91 17.48 1.72
C ASP A 59 2.86 17.69 2.81
N LYS A 60 1.96 18.66 2.60
CA LYS A 60 0.85 18.96 3.50
C LYS A 60 -0.12 17.79 3.65
N HIS A 61 -0.36 17.03 2.58
CA HIS A 61 -1.34 15.92 2.58
C HIS A 61 -0.71 14.55 2.79
N ARG A 62 0.62 14.43 2.80
CA ARG A 62 1.35 13.16 2.96
C ARG A 62 0.90 12.36 4.19
N PRO A 63 0.74 12.94 5.40
CA PRO A 63 0.28 12.17 6.55
C PRO A 63 -1.12 11.56 6.33
N GLY A 64 -2.01 12.27 5.65
CA GLY A 64 -3.34 11.77 5.31
C GLY A 64 -3.30 10.64 4.29
N LEU A 65 -2.39 10.70 3.31
CA LEU A 65 -2.14 9.60 2.37
C LEU A 65 -1.58 8.36 3.08
N GLY A 66 -0.61 8.54 3.98
CA GLY A 66 -0.06 7.45 4.78
C GLY A 66 -1.10 6.78 5.67
N GLN A 67 -1.98 7.56 6.31
CA GLN A 67 -3.13 7.00 7.03
C GLN A 67 -4.09 6.21 6.12
N CYS A 68 -4.36 6.72 4.92
CA CYS A 68 -5.19 6.01 3.95
C CYS A 68 -4.57 4.69 3.49
N LEU A 69 -3.26 4.68 3.22
CA LEU A 69 -2.50 3.49 2.86
C LEU A 69 -2.48 2.47 4.02
N SER A 70 -2.33 2.96 5.25
CA SER A 70 -2.37 2.14 6.46
C SER A 70 -3.74 1.46 6.64
N ALA A 71 -4.82 2.23 6.51
CA ALA A 71 -6.18 1.69 6.55
C ALA A 71 -6.44 0.68 5.42
N PHE A 72 -5.94 0.98 4.21
CA PHE A 72 -6.01 0.05 3.08
C PHE A 72 -5.31 -1.27 3.41
N ALA A 73 -4.08 -1.22 3.91
CA ALA A 73 -3.28 -2.41 4.23
C ALA A 73 -3.92 -3.32 5.29
N ALA A 74 -4.66 -2.74 6.24
CA ALA A 74 -5.41 -3.49 7.23
C ALA A 74 -6.69 -4.16 6.68
N SER A 75 -7.13 -3.78 5.47
CA SER A 75 -8.39 -4.27 4.87
C SER A 75 -8.18 -5.12 3.61
N PHE A 76 -7.04 -4.98 2.92
CA PHE A 76 -6.86 -5.61 1.62
C PHE A 76 -6.45 -7.09 1.75
N PRO A 77 -7.19 -8.05 1.17
CA PRO A 77 -6.98 -9.48 1.40
C PRO A 77 -5.84 -10.08 0.56
N VAL A 78 -4.98 -9.24 -0.02
CA VAL A 78 -3.88 -9.65 -0.92
C VAL A 78 -2.57 -9.04 -0.44
N ALA A 79 -1.52 -9.86 -0.40
CA ALA A 79 -0.19 -9.49 0.11
C ALA A 79 0.54 -8.64 -0.94
N PHE A 80 0.19 -7.35 -1.01
CA PHE A 80 0.66 -6.47 -2.08
C PHE A 80 2.14 -6.08 -1.96
N LEU A 81 2.73 -6.13 -0.76
CA LEU A 81 4.17 -5.91 -0.55
C LEU A 81 5.03 -7.15 -0.79
N GLU A 82 4.39 -8.32 -0.87
CA GLU A 82 5.02 -9.63 -1.01
C GLU A 82 4.32 -10.42 -2.12
N ALA A 83 4.32 -9.85 -3.32
CA ALA A 83 3.51 -10.33 -4.44
C ALA A 83 3.74 -11.80 -4.83
N HIS A 84 4.85 -12.40 -4.42
CA HIS A 84 5.17 -13.80 -4.64
C HIS A 84 4.23 -14.77 -3.89
N PHE A 85 3.63 -14.38 -2.76
CA PHE A 85 2.62 -15.19 -2.05
C PHE A 85 1.25 -15.17 -2.73
N ASN A 86 0.97 -14.18 -3.58
CA ASN A 86 -0.36 -14.00 -4.18
C ASN A 86 -0.75 -15.08 -5.20
N LYS A 87 0.17 -15.98 -5.57
CA LYS A 87 -0.15 -17.17 -6.36
C LYS A 87 -0.84 -18.26 -5.54
N HIS A 88 -0.59 -18.31 -4.23
CA HIS A 88 -1.17 -19.29 -3.31
C HIS A 88 -2.36 -18.71 -2.52
N ASN A 89 -2.52 -17.39 -2.52
CA ASN A 89 -3.65 -16.72 -1.87
C ASN A 89 -4.96 -16.93 -2.64
N LYS A 90 -5.92 -17.66 -2.05
CA LYS A 90 -7.25 -17.95 -2.63
C LYS A 90 -8.09 -16.71 -2.99
N TYR A 91 -7.84 -15.57 -2.35
CA TYR A 91 -8.53 -14.31 -2.62
C TYR A 91 -7.92 -13.56 -3.80
N SER A 92 -6.67 -13.85 -4.16
CA SER A 92 -5.96 -13.17 -5.23
C SER A 92 -6.45 -13.60 -6.60
N VAL A 93 -6.67 -12.62 -7.49
CA VAL A 93 -6.93 -12.86 -8.92
C VAL A 93 -5.79 -13.66 -9.58
N LEU A 94 -4.55 -13.51 -9.10
CA LEU A 94 -3.38 -14.21 -9.63
C LEU A 94 -3.37 -15.71 -9.30
N ALA A 95 -4.15 -16.16 -8.31
CA ALA A 95 -4.33 -17.58 -8.02
C ALA A 95 -5.37 -18.24 -8.96
N LYS A 96 -6.25 -17.45 -9.58
CA LYS A 96 -7.34 -17.92 -10.45
C LYS A 96 -6.93 -17.97 -11.93
N THR A 97 -5.80 -18.65 -12.21
CA THR A 97 -5.09 -18.62 -13.50
C THR A 97 -5.96 -18.94 -14.74
N MET A 98 -7.07 -19.68 -14.58
CA MET A 98 -7.91 -20.14 -15.69
C MET A 98 -9.14 -19.27 -16.01
N ASP A 99 -9.66 -18.47 -15.07
CA ASP A 99 -10.94 -17.77 -15.24
C ASP A 99 -10.80 -16.28 -15.59
N GLN A 100 -9.58 -15.74 -15.56
CA GLN A 100 -9.31 -14.32 -15.72
C GLN A 100 -8.51 -14.04 -16.98
N SER A 101 -8.78 -12.91 -17.63
CA SER A 101 -8.08 -12.56 -18.88
C SER A 101 -6.60 -12.35 -18.61
N VAL A 102 -5.75 -12.86 -19.53
CA VAL A 102 -4.29 -12.70 -19.48
C VAL A 102 -3.90 -11.22 -19.32
N GLN A 103 -4.67 -10.32 -19.95
CA GLN A 103 -4.44 -8.89 -19.89
C GLN A 103 -4.64 -8.29 -18.48
N VAL A 104 -5.61 -8.79 -17.71
CA VAL A 104 -5.82 -8.35 -16.31
C VAL A 104 -4.68 -8.84 -15.43
N GLN A 105 -4.23 -10.08 -15.61
CA GLN A 105 -3.10 -10.64 -14.85
C GLN A 105 -1.80 -9.86 -15.12
N GLU A 106 -1.51 -9.55 -16.39
CA GLU A 106 -0.35 -8.76 -16.78
C GLU A 106 -0.42 -7.34 -16.21
N MET A 107 -1.58 -6.69 -16.29
CA MET A 107 -1.79 -5.37 -15.68
C MET A 107 -1.54 -5.39 -14.16
N LEU A 108 -2.05 -6.40 -13.45
CA LEU A 108 -1.86 -6.53 -12.00
C LEU A 108 -0.38 -6.75 -11.63
N GLN A 109 0.34 -7.56 -12.39
CA GLN A 109 1.77 -7.78 -12.18
C GLN A 109 2.57 -6.50 -12.40
N ASN A 110 2.24 -5.74 -13.45
CA ASN A 110 2.89 -4.45 -13.73
C ASN A 110 2.61 -3.42 -12.62
N LEU A 111 1.37 -3.33 -12.13
CA LEU A 111 1.03 -2.44 -11.02
C LEU A 111 1.74 -2.85 -9.72
N ALA A 112 1.81 -4.15 -9.43
CA ALA A 112 2.52 -4.65 -8.26
C ALA A 112 4.03 -4.40 -8.34
N ALA A 113 4.62 -4.37 -9.54
CA ALA A 113 6.05 -4.11 -9.72
C ALA A 113 6.46 -2.66 -9.42
N HIS A 114 5.53 -1.71 -9.43
CA HIS A 114 5.79 -0.33 -9.02
C HIS A 114 5.78 -0.12 -7.50
N LEU A 115 5.20 -1.07 -6.76
CA LEU A 115 5.09 -0.98 -5.31
C LEU A 115 6.41 -1.38 -4.65
N PRO A 116 6.78 -0.74 -3.54
CA PRO A 116 7.94 -1.15 -2.77
C PRO A 116 7.73 -2.55 -2.18
N GLN A 117 8.82 -3.29 -2.05
CA GLN A 117 8.82 -4.59 -1.37
C GLN A 117 8.89 -4.40 0.15
N LEU A 118 8.31 -5.34 0.91
CA LEU A 118 8.31 -5.34 2.38
C LEU A 118 9.72 -5.11 2.96
N GLU A 119 10.70 -5.90 2.48
CA GLU A 119 12.10 -5.82 2.92
C GLU A 119 12.73 -4.43 2.70
N SER A 120 12.39 -3.76 1.59
CA SER A 120 12.91 -2.42 1.31
C SER A 120 12.40 -1.40 2.33
N LEU A 121 11.11 -1.45 2.65
CA LEU A 121 10.48 -0.54 3.61
C LEU A 121 11.00 -0.79 5.03
N LEU A 122 11.14 -2.06 5.41
CA LEU A 122 11.72 -2.43 6.71
C LEU A 122 13.17 -1.94 6.84
N THR A 123 13.97 -2.11 5.79
CA THR A 123 15.34 -1.61 5.75
C THR A 123 15.38 -0.09 5.91
N ASP A 124 14.52 0.65 5.21
CA ASP A 124 14.48 2.12 5.30
C ASP A 124 14.08 2.62 6.70
N ILE A 125 13.09 1.96 7.33
CA ILE A 125 12.66 2.26 8.70
C ILE A 125 13.76 1.93 9.70
N GLU A 126 14.39 0.75 9.58
CA GLU A 126 15.49 0.34 10.45
C GLU A 126 16.67 1.32 10.35
N GLN A 127 17.07 1.68 9.13
CA GLN A 127 18.13 2.68 8.91
C GLN A 127 17.76 4.04 9.48
N ALA A 128 16.50 4.48 9.36
CA ALA A 128 16.07 5.73 9.98
C ALA A 128 16.20 5.68 11.51
N SER A 129 15.83 4.54 12.13
CA SER A 129 15.96 4.32 13.56
C SER A 129 17.42 4.28 14.03
N ILE A 130 18.26 3.47 13.39
CA ILE A 130 19.68 3.29 13.76
C ILE A 130 20.44 4.61 13.65
N ASN A 131 20.18 5.38 12.60
CA ASN A 131 20.88 6.64 12.35
C ASN A 131 20.33 7.82 13.17
N GLY A 132 19.28 7.61 13.98
CA GLY A 132 18.61 8.70 14.70
C GLY A 132 18.06 9.78 13.75
N THR A 133 17.57 9.36 12.59
CA THR A 133 17.10 10.26 11.53
C THR A 133 15.93 11.08 12.04
N MET A 134 15.99 12.40 11.88
CA MET A 134 14.90 13.27 12.30
C MET A 134 13.78 13.25 11.26
N TYR A 135 12.54 13.46 11.71
CA TYR A 135 11.36 13.55 10.84
C TYR A 135 11.58 14.45 9.62
N ARG A 136 12.20 15.61 9.82
CA ARG A 136 12.43 16.61 8.77
C ARG A 136 13.32 16.09 7.63
N ASP A 137 14.19 15.12 7.91
CA ASP A 137 15.15 14.60 6.92
C ASP A 137 14.53 13.49 6.06
N LYS A 138 13.62 12.71 6.63
CA LYS A 138 12.91 11.62 5.93
C LYS A 138 11.42 11.57 6.31
N PRO A 139 10.61 12.59 5.99
CA PRO A 139 9.22 12.63 6.44
C PRO A 139 8.37 11.49 5.85
N ASN A 140 8.71 10.97 4.66
CA ASN A 140 8.02 9.82 4.06
C ASN A 140 8.10 8.56 4.94
N VAL A 141 9.27 8.30 5.55
CA VAL A 141 9.46 7.13 6.42
C VAL A 141 8.50 7.18 7.60
N PHE A 142 8.30 8.36 8.19
CA PHE A 142 7.45 8.53 9.37
C PHE A 142 5.96 8.67 9.03
N ASP A 143 5.62 9.40 7.97
CA ASP A 143 4.23 9.68 7.60
C ASP A 143 3.57 8.53 6.85
N VAL A 144 4.35 7.73 6.12
CA VAL A 144 3.83 6.75 5.15
C VAL A 144 4.35 5.36 5.46
N ASP A 145 5.67 5.15 5.41
CA ASP A 145 6.23 3.80 5.42
C ASP A 145 6.01 3.11 6.77
N LEU A 146 6.31 3.80 7.88
CA LEU A 146 6.13 3.29 9.24
C LEU A 146 4.67 2.92 9.56
N PRO A 147 3.66 3.82 9.45
CA PRO A 147 2.29 3.47 9.80
C PRO A 147 1.72 2.39 8.86
N LEU A 148 2.14 2.39 7.60
CA LEU A 148 1.78 1.33 6.67
C LEU A 148 2.34 -0.02 7.10
N MET A 149 3.62 -0.09 7.47
CA MET A 149 4.26 -1.32 7.94
C MET A 149 3.62 -1.84 9.21
N CYS A 150 3.32 -0.96 10.17
CA CYS A 150 2.60 -1.35 11.38
C CYS A 150 1.25 -2.00 11.04
N SER A 151 0.49 -1.43 10.11
CA SER A 151 -0.83 -1.92 9.73
C SER A 151 -0.74 -3.23 8.93
N TYR A 152 0.15 -3.27 7.93
CA TYR A 152 0.36 -4.43 7.08
C TYR A 152 0.83 -5.64 7.90
N LEU A 153 1.88 -5.48 8.72
CA LEU A 153 2.41 -6.58 9.53
C LEU A 153 1.41 -7.05 10.56
N THR A 154 0.66 -6.15 11.22
CA THR A 154 -0.38 -6.57 12.17
C THR A 154 -1.42 -7.47 11.51
N TYR A 155 -1.79 -7.17 10.26
CA TYR A 155 -2.74 -7.97 9.51
C TYR A 155 -2.14 -9.27 8.98
N TRP A 156 -0.94 -9.24 8.39
CA TRP A 156 -0.35 -10.41 7.72
C TRP A 156 0.36 -11.38 8.66
N TRP A 157 0.86 -10.91 9.80
CA TRP A 157 1.54 -11.76 10.79
C TRP A 157 0.67 -12.92 11.29
N GLN A 158 -0.66 -12.75 11.28
CA GLN A 158 -1.59 -13.80 11.70
C GLN A 158 -1.66 -15.02 10.74
N PHE A 159 -1.14 -14.88 9.51
CA PHE A 159 -1.15 -15.95 8.51
C PHE A 159 0.15 -16.78 8.47
N GLY A 160 1.23 -16.28 9.10
CA GLY A 160 2.51 -16.99 9.20
C GLY A 160 3.41 -16.88 7.96
N PRO A 161 4.57 -17.55 7.96
CA PRO A 161 5.64 -17.36 6.95
C PRO A 161 5.32 -17.96 5.57
N ASP A 162 4.29 -18.80 5.47
CA ASP A 162 3.90 -19.46 4.22
C ASP A 162 2.82 -18.67 3.43
N GLY A 163 2.25 -17.62 4.03
CA GLY A 163 1.19 -16.80 3.44
C GLY A 163 -0.21 -17.40 3.58
#